data_AF-A0A949NZS2-F1
#
_entry.id   AF-A0A949NZS2-F1
#
_cell.length_a   1.000
_cell.length_b   1.000
_cell.length_c   1.000
_cell.angle_alpha   90.00
_cell.angle_beta   90.00
_cell.angle_gamma   90.00
#
_symmetry.space_group_name_H-M   'P 1'
#
loop_
_entity.id
_entity.type
_entity.pdbx_description
1 polymer ?
#
loop_
_entity_poly.entity_id
_entity_poly.type
_entity_poly.pdbx_seq_one_letter_code
_entity_poly.pdbx_strand_id
1 'polypeptide(L)'
;ENKNKLYVPLLINERYVLSEKDVENEDVLSGSEIVDFMMEQIKAESLLEFSYIIEGQVLRLSINNYNTNQNIEVDKWDMLIESILYSVTSTDIISSLIIESFEGGVESLGSYPVDTPIMPNLYLNPIN
;
A
#
# COMPACT_ATOMS: atom_id res chain seq x y z
N GLU A 1 -20.88 10.60 1.40
CA GLU A 1 -19.47 10.60 0.95
C GLU A 1 -19.38 10.30 -0.52
N ASN A 2 -18.39 10.86 -1.21
CA ASN A 2 -18.19 10.66 -2.63
C ASN A 2 -17.41 9.36 -2.83
N LYS A 3 -18.07 8.28 -3.25
CA LYS A 3 -17.48 6.94 -3.43
C LYS A 3 -16.46 6.86 -4.60
N ASN A 4 -16.21 7.98 -5.27
CA ASN A 4 -15.39 8.07 -6.48
C ASN A 4 -14.05 8.78 -6.23
N LYS A 5 -13.66 8.97 -4.96
CA LYS A 5 -12.37 9.55 -4.59
C LYS A 5 -11.37 8.45 -4.28
N LEU A 6 -10.29 8.38 -5.06
CA LEU A 6 -9.16 7.51 -4.80
C LEU A 6 -8.04 8.34 -4.15
N TYR A 7 -7.42 7.78 -3.13
CA TYR A 7 -6.21 8.34 -2.54
C TYR A 7 -5.01 7.61 -3.14
N VAL A 8 -4.27 8.30 -3.98
CA VAL A 8 -3.11 7.75 -4.69
C VAL A 8 -1.85 8.41 -4.13
N PRO A 9 -0.87 7.65 -3.63
CA PRO A 9 0.37 8.23 -3.15
C PRO A 9 1.23 8.69 -4.34
N LEU A 10 1.83 9.86 -4.18
CA LEU A 10 2.79 10.48 -5.09
C LEU A 10 4.10 10.67 -4.36
N LEU A 11 5.22 10.35 -5.00
CA LEU A 11 6.53 10.62 -4.44
C LEU A 11 6.97 12.05 -4.78
N ILE A 12 7.06 12.92 -3.78
CA ILE A 12 7.52 14.31 -3.92
C ILE A 12 8.71 14.52 -2.99
N ASN A 13 9.89 14.79 -3.56
CA ASN A 13 11.12 15.03 -2.80
C ASN A 13 11.40 13.94 -1.75
N GLU A 14 11.36 12.67 -2.16
CA GLU A 14 11.52 11.49 -1.30
C GLU A 14 10.41 11.31 -0.25
N ARG A 15 9.32 12.06 -0.34
CA ARG A 15 8.17 11.91 0.54
C ARG A 15 6.92 11.46 -0.20
N TYR A 16 6.27 10.42 0.30
CA TYR A 16 4.97 10.02 -0.20
C TYR A 16 3.90 11.00 0.30
N VAL A 17 3.13 11.55 -0.63
CA VAL A 17 2.01 12.46 -0.39
C VAL A 17 0.77 11.85 -1.03
N LEU A 18 -0.33 11.79 -0.30
CA LEU A 18 -1.59 11.33 -0.87
C LEU A 18 -2.20 12.43 -1.74
N SER A 19 -2.33 12.14 -3.04
CA SER A 19 -3.15 12.92 -3.95
C SER A 19 -4.54 12.33 -4.00
N GLU A 20 -5.53 13.20 -3.87
CA GLU A 20 -6.91 12.84 -4.22
C GLU A 20 -7.03 12.80 -5.75
N LYS A 21 -7.64 11.75 -6.26
CA LYS A 21 -7.99 11.63 -7.68
C LYS A 21 -9.47 11.28 -7.79
N ASP A 22 -10.21 12.14 -8.48
CA ASP A 22 -11.59 11.85 -8.85
C ASP A 22 -11.59 10.87 -10.04
N VAL A 23 -12.35 9.78 -9.91
CA VAL A 23 -12.56 8.83 -11.00
C VAL A 23 -13.71 9.35 -11.86
N GLU A 24 -13.36 10.20 -12.83
CA GLU A 24 -14.27 10.64 -13.89
C GLU A 24 -14.37 9.55 -14.96
N ASN A 25 -15.21 8.52 -14.76
CA ASN A 25 -15.95 7.88 -15.86
C ASN A 25 -16.84 6.73 -15.38
N GLU A 26 -17.95 6.56 -16.10
CA GLU A 26 -19.02 5.56 -15.95
C GLU A 26 -18.59 4.11 -16.26
N ASP A 27 -17.30 3.83 -16.43
CA ASP A 27 -16.79 2.47 -16.44
C ASP A 27 -16.69 2.01 -14.98
N VAL A 28 -17.66 1.20 -14.55
CA VAL A 28 -17.70 0.60 -13.21
C VAL A 28 -16.48 -0.32 -13.07
N LEU A 29 -15.32 0.24 -12.73
CA LEU A 29 -14.16 -0.53 -12.31
C LEU A 29 -14.62 -1.41 -11.15
N SER A 30 -14.43 -2.71 -11.30
CA SER A 30 -14.59 -3.66 -10.20
C SER A 30 -13.66 -3.26 -9.06
N GLY A 31 -14.00 -3.68 -7.83
CA GLY A 31 -13.17 -3.34 -6.69
C GLY A 31 -11.70 -3.78 -6.88
N SER A 32 -11.47 -4.94 -7.47
CA SER A 32 -10.12 -5.39 -7.83
C SER A 32 -9.40 -4.45 -8.79
N GLU A 33 -10.07 -3.90 -9.80
CA GLU A 33 -9.46 -2.97 -10.76
C GLU A 33 -9.12 -1.62 -10.12
N ILE A 34 -9.90 -1.18 -9.13
CA ILE A 34 -9.60 0.04 -8.36
C ILE A 34 -8.32 -0.16 -7.53
N VAL A 35 -8.23 -1.26 -6.78
CA VAL A 35 -7.05 -1.57 -5.96
C VAL A 35 -5.83 -1.79 -6.83
N ASP A 36 -5.98 -2.51 -7.96
CA ASP A 36 -4.90 -2.74 -8.92
C ASP A 36 -4.36 -1.42 -9.50
N PHE A 37 -5.26 -0.51 -9.89
CA PHE A 37 -4.87 0.83 -10.33
C PHE A 37 -4.09 1.58 -9.25
N MET A 38 -4.56 1.58 -8.00
CA MET A 38 -3.84 2.23 -6.90
C MET A 38 -2.44 1.64 -6.77
N MET A 39 -2.32 0.31 -6.68
CA MET A 39 -1.07 -0.38 -6.44
C MET A 39 -0.04 -0.17 -7.55
N GLU A 40 -0.46 -0.19 -8.82
CA GLU A 40 0.45 0.13 -9.94
C GLU A 40 0.93 1.59 -9.90
N GLN A 41 0.11 2.54 -9.43
CA GLN A 41 0.58 3.91 -9.19
C GLN A 41 1.62 3.97 -8.05
N ILE A 42 1.37 3.31 -6.92
CA ILE A 42 2.33 3.24 -5.80
C ILE A 42 3.67 2.69 -6.29
N LYS A 43 3.60 1.61 -7.06
CA LYS A 43 4.77 0.91 -7.60
C LYS A 43 5.54 1.76 -8.60
N ALA A 44 4.86 2.48 -9.48
CA ALA A 44 5.49 3.38 -10.46
C ALA A 44 6.26 4.53 -9.81
N GLU A 45 5.76 5.03 -8.67
CA GLU A 45 6.36 6.13 -7.92
C GLU A 45 7.33 5.65 -6.82
N SER A 46 7.44 4.35 -6.60
CA SER A 46 8.24 3.78 -5.52
C SER A 46 9.71 3.65 -5.88
N LEU A 47 10.58 4.05 -4.95
CA LEU A 47 12.01 3.73 -5.02
C LEU A 47 12.32 2.29 -4.57
N LEU A 48 11.33 1.63 -3.98
CA LEU A 48 11.42 0.27 -3.47
C LEU A 48 10.73 -0.69 -4.43
N GLU A 49 11.43 -1.77 -4.79
CA GLU A 49 10.87 -2.82 -5.64
C GLU A 49 9.99 -3.76 -4.83
N PHE A 50 8.74 -3.91 -5.27
CA PHE A 50 7.78 -4.86 -4.68
C PHE A 50 6.83 -5.42 -5.74
N SER A 51 6.24 -6.56 -5.42
CA SER A 51 5.09 -7.13 -6.14
C SER A 51 3.89 -7.21 -5.22
N TYR A 52 2.70 -7.35 -5.78
CA TYR A 52 1.50 -7.56 -4.99
C TYR A 52 0.53 -8.53 -5.68
N ILE A 53 -0.35 -9.13 -4.87
CA ILE A 53 -1.45 -10.00 -5.33
C ILE A 53 -2.70 -9.64 -4.51
N ILE A 54 -3.85 -9.63 -5.17
CA ILE A 54 -5.15 -9.45 -4.52
C ILE A 54 -5.87 -10.81 -4.47
N GLU A 55 -6.08 -11.35 -3.28
CA GLU A 55 -6.78 -12.61 -3.04
C GLU A 55 -8.06 -12.36 -2.23
N GLY A 56 -9.18 -12.11 -2.92
CA GLY A 56 -10.42 -11.71 -2.27
C GLY A 56 -10.29 -10.33 -1.64
N GLN A 57 -10.39 -10.24 -0.30
CA GLN A 57 -10.20 -8.99 0.45
C GLN A 57 -8.80 -8.86 1.08
N VAL A 58 -7.86 -9.71 0.67
CA VAL A 58 -6.48 -9.69 1.16
C VAL A 58 -5.56 -9.13 0.09
N LEU A 59 -4.82 -8.09 0.43
CA LEU A 59 -3.69 -7.61 -0.37
C LEU A 59 -2.41 -8.25 0.19
N ARG A 60 -1.71 -9.03 -0.64
CA ARG A 60 -0.38 -9.54 -0.31
C ARG A 60 0.65 -8.64 -0.98
N LEU A 61 1.58 -8.10 -0.20
CA LEU A 61 2.71 -7.30 -0.65
C LEU A 61 3.98 -8.12 -0.49
N SER A 62 4.64 -8.48 -1.57
CA SER A 62 5.86 -9.29 -1.53
C SER A 62 7.08 -8.45 -1.92
N ILE A 63 8.08 -8.44 -1.05
CA ILE A 63 9.31 -7.66 -1.23
C ILE A 63 10.42 -8.55 -1.78
N ASN A 64 10.76 -8.31 -3.05
CA ASN A 64 11.69 -9.13 -3.84
C ASN A 64 13.13 -8.57 -3.84
N ASN A 65 13.56 -7.84 -2.82
CA ASN A 65 14.96 -7.37 -2.70
C ASN A 65 15.18 -6.66 -1.36
N TYR A 66 14.83 -7.29 -0.23
CA TYR A 66 15.21 -6.73 1.07
C TYR A 66 16.71 -6.90 1.26
N ASN A 67 17.49 -6.01 0.62
CA ASN A 67 18.93 -6.04 0.74
C ASN A 67 19.29 -5.51 2.12
N THR A 68 19.55 -6.41 3.06
CA THR A 68 20.03 -6.10 4.41
C THR A 68 21.32 -5.28 4.43
N ASN A 69 22.07 -5.24 3.32
CA ASN A 69 23.26 -4.39 3.17
C ASN A 69 22.95 -3.00 2.61
N GLN A 70 21.79 -2.81 1.96
CA GLN A 70 21.29 -1.47 1.69
C GLN A 70 20.65 -0.97 2.97
N ASN A 71 21.28 0.04 3.56
CA ASN A 71 20.77 0.70 4.76
C ASN A 71 19.56 1.58 4.38
N ILE A 72 18.48 0.94 3.90
CA ILE A 72 17.21 1.60 3.64
C ILE A 72 16.71 2.06 4.99
N GLU A 73 16.51 3.36 5.13
CA GLU A 73 15.98 3.95 6.35
C GLU A 73 14.60 3.36 6.64
N VAL A 74 14.37 2.97 7.89
CA VAL A 74 13.09 2.45 8.42
C VAL A 74 11.92 3.30 7.95
N ASP A 75 12.08 4.63 7.99
CA ASP A 75 11.10 5.62 7.55
C ASP A 75 10.64 5.40 6.10
N LYS A 76 11.50 4.93 5.18
CA LYS A 76 11.11 4.69 3.79
C LYS A 76 10.17 3.51 3.64
N TRP A 77 10.37 2.46 4.44
CA TRP A 77 9.45 1.31 4.50
C TRP A 77 8.11 1.72 5.12
N ASP A 78 8.16 2.45 6.22
CA ASP A 78 6.96 2.95 6.89
C ASP A 78 6.13 3.82 5.95
N MET A 79 6.76 4.75 5.25
CA MET A 79 6.04 5.62 4.33
C MET A 79 5.42 4.87 3.13
N LEU A 80 6.08 3.85 2.59
CA LEU A 80 5.50 3.00 1.53
C LEU A 80 4.28 2.23 2.06
N ILE A 81 4.42 1.60 3.22
CA ILE A 81 3.37 0.75 3.79
C ILE A 81 2.18 1.60 4.24
N GLU A 82 2.41 2.73 4.89
CA GLU A 82 1.37 3.71 5.23
C GLU A 82 0.63 4.16 3.97
N SER A 83 1.35 4.50 2.90
CA SER A 83 0.73 4.90 1.62
C SER A 83 -0.21 3.84 1.08
N ILE A 84 0.21 2.57 1.10
CA ILE A 84 -0.64 1.43 0.71
C ILE A 84 -1.87 1.35 1.63
N LEU A 85 -1.69 1.43 2.94
CA LEU A 85 -2.78 1.33 3.92
C LEU A 85 -3.82 2.45 3.73
N TYR A 86 -3.39 3.70 3.54
CA TYR A 86 -4.27 4.83 3.26
C TYR A 86 -5.08 4.62 1.97
N SER A 87 -4.42 4.19 0.89
CA SER A 87 -5.06 3.91 -0.39
C SER A 87 -6.14 2.84 -0.26
N VAL A 88 -5.80 1.67 0.31
CA VAL A 88 -6.75 0.55 0.33
C VAL A 88 -7.91 0.77 1.30
N THR A 89 -7.68 1.48 2.41
CA THR A 89 -8.75 1.82 3.38
C THR A 89 -9.81 2.73 2.77
N SER A 90 -9.46 3.53 1.74
CA SER A 90 -10.43 4.41 1.09
C SER A 90 -11.51 3.69 0.27
N THR A 91 -11.40 2.37 0.10
CA THR A 91 -12.24 1.61 -0.83
C THR A 91 -13.14 0.56 -0.18
N ASP A 92 -12.97 0.26 1.11
CA ASP A 92 -13.61 -0.87 1.84
C ASP A 92 -13.38 -2.28 1.20
N ILE A 93 -12.57 -2.41 0.15
CA ILE A 93 -12.37 -3.66 -0.60
C ILE A 93 -11.38 -4.60 0.09
N ILE A 94 -10.31 -4.02 0.64
CA ILE A 94 -9.25 -4.77 1.31
C ILE A 94 -9.44 -4.65 2.82
N SER A 95 -9.64 -5.78 3.48
CA SER A 95 -9.76 -5.87 4.94
C SER A 95 -8.46 -6.28 5.62
N SER A 96 -7.49 -6.80 4.87
CA SER A 96 -6.18 -7.21 5.38
C SER A 96 -5.07 -6.96 4.37
N LEU A 97 -3.96 -6.37 4.83
CA LEU A 97 -2.67 -6.37 4.17
C LEU A 97 -1.79 -7.47 4.81
N ILE A 98 -1.06 -8.23 4.00
CA ILE A 98 -0.01 -9.15 4.46
C ILE A 98 1.28 -8.75 3.75
N ILE A 99 2.33 -8.51 4.53
CA ILE A 99 3.66 -8.23 4.00
C ILE A 99 4.46 -9.53 4.01
N GLU A 100 5.04 -9.89 2.88
CA GLU A 100 5.83 -11.10 2.69
C GLU A 100 7.26 -10.70 2.31
N SER A 101 8.24 -11.32 2.98
CA SER A 101 9.65 -11.20 2.62
C SER A 101 10.14 -12.55 2.10
N PHE A 102 10.81 -12.54 0.94
CA PHE A 102 11.50 -13.73 0.44
C PHE A 102 12.87 -13.94 1.10
N GLU A 103 13.38 -12.93 1.81
CA GLU A 103 14.58 -13.03 2.63
C GLU A 103 14.24 -13.62 3.99
N GLY A 104 14.95 -14.69 4.36
CA GLY A 104 14.74 -15.36 5.64
C GLY A 104 15.25 -14.53 6.83
N GLY A 105 14.47 -14.50 7.91
CA GLY A 105 14.85 -13.81 9.16
C GLY A 105 14.45 -12.32 9.21
N VAL A 106 13.65 -11.85 8.25
CA VAL A 106 13.03 -10.53 8.29
C VAL A 106 11.72 -10.62 9.08
N GLU A 107 11.71 -10.08 10.31
CA GLU A 107 10.52 -10.07 11.18
C GLU A 107 9.62 -8.84 10.94
N SER A 108 10.20 -7.74 10.46
CA SER A 108 9.48 -6.50 10.15
C SER A 108 10.10 -5.74 8.98
N LEU A 109 9.28 -4.94 8.31
CA LEU A 109 9.70 -3.92 7.37
C LEU A 109 9.26 -2.57 7.92
N GLY A 110 10.25 -1.75 8.28
CA GLY A 110 10.00 -0.59 9.12
C GLY A 110 9.40 -1.02 10.47
N SER A 111 8.27 -0.40 10.81
CA SER A 111 7.44 -0.61 11.99
C SER A 111 6.39 -1.71 11.80
N TYR A 112 6.28 -2.31 10.61
CA TYR A 112 5.22 -3.25 10.28
C TYR A 112 5.70 -4.71 10.26
N PRO A 113 4.92 -5.65 10.84
CA PRO A 113 5.31 -7.05 10.92
C PRO A 113 5.18 -7.75 9.55
N VAL A 114 6.13 -8.64 9.26
CA VAL A 114 6.07 -9.58 8.13
C VAL A 114 5.22 -10.81 8.53
N ASP A 115 4.57 -11.44 7.54
CA ASP A 115 3.74 -12.65 7.67
C ASP A 115 2.57 -12.55 8.67
N THR A 116 2.21 -11.32 9.05
CA THR A 116 1.14 -11.04 10.01
C THR A 116 0.07 -10.17 9.35
N PRO A 117 -1.23 -10.50 9.49
CA PRO A 117 -2.31 -9.66 9.00
C PRO A 117 -2.29 -8.25 9.63
N ILE A 118 -2.23 -7.23 8.78
CA ILE A 118 -2.36 -5.82 9.13
C ILE A 118 -3.74 -5.37 8.68
N MET A 119 -4.59 -4.94 9.62
CA MET A 119 -5.96 -4.47 9.32
C MET A 119 -5.94 -2.99 8.97
N PRO A 120 -6.12 -2.57 7.70
CA PRO A 120 -5.93 -1.17 7.29
C PRO A 120 -6.79 -0.17 8.07
N ASN A 121 -8.04 -0.55 8.35
CA ASN A 121 -9.00 0.26 9.12
C ASN A 121 -8.56 0.56 10.56
N LEU A 122 -7.57 -0.15 11.11
CA LEU A 122 -7.04 0.11 12.46
C LEU A 122 -5.85 1.08 12.47
N TYR A 123 -5.24 1.33 11.30
CA TYR A 123 -4.06 2.20 11.18
C TYR A 123 -4.40 3.62 10.74
N LEU A 124 -5.62 3.84 10.27
CA LEU A 124 -6.16 5.19 10.09
C LEU A 124 -6.88 5.60 11.36
N ASN A 125 -6.34 6.61 12.05
CA ASN A 125 -7.18 7.38 12.96
C ASN A 125 -8.40 7.86 12.16
N PRO A 126 -9.64 7.63 12.63
CA PRO A 126 -10.77 8.34 12.05
C PRO A 126 -10.42 9.82 12.16
N ILE A 127 -10.35 10.50 11.02
CA ILE A 127 -10.25 11.95 10.97
C ILE A 127 -11.47 12.45 11.74
N ASN A 128 -11.25 12.88 12.99
CA ASN A 128 -12.24 13.57 13.81
C ASN A 128 -12.23 15.06 13.47
#